data_AF-A0AAN9GKJ4-F1
#
_entry.id   AF-A0AAN9GKJ4-F1
#
_cell.length_a   1.000
_cell.length_b   1.000
_cell.length_c   1.000
_cell.angle_alpha   90.00
_cell.angle_beta   90.00
_cell.angle_gamma   90.00
#
_symmetry.space_group_name_H-M   'P 1'
#
loop_
_entity.id
_entity.type
_entity.pdbx_description
1 polymer ?
#
loop_
_entity_poly.entity_id
_entity_poly.type
_entity_poly.pdbx_seq_one_letter_code
_entity_poly.pdbx_strand_id
1 'polypeptide(L)'
;MAYFMAAADDAFDDEAEDNMVVQKEWDRTENDIRKSGYRLGLSAGQEETLQQGFDAGYKEAVLIAFAVGKLQGQISANLSLLESATDPTTKNSSPQPETSKLAANLMTLLEDCAQFHHSIPQKLQSQGQQQIMAELPAGLNQAQLHTGNQTKSLGSDDRHSSSFEHDSQNQQGAGDSLREVTELLGAVGLQDLPPIRNPELRQCLLDLLRRYHSLLPR
;
A
#
# COMPACT_ATOMS: atom_id res chain seq x y z
N MET A 1 -63.45 -48.87 -32.75
CA MET A 1 -63.01 -47.81 -31.82
C MET A 1 -61.97 -48.38 -30.86
N ALA A 2 -60.67 -48.25 -31.15
CA ALA A 2 -59.58 -48.35 -30.15
C ALA A 2 -58.18 -48.32 -30.84
N TYR A 3 -57.79 -47.22 -31.50
CA TYR A 3 -56.36 -47.05 -31.86
C TYR A 3 -55.87 -45.59 -31.92
N PHE A 4 -56.60 -44.63 -31.34
CA PHE A 4 -56.20 -43.21 -31.38
C PHE A 4 -55.82 -42.61 -30.01
N MET A 5 -55.61 -43.42 -28.97
CA MET A 5 -55.30 -42.91 -27.62
C MET A 5 -53.89 -43.22 -27.11
N ALA A 6 -53.00 -43.79 -27.92
CA ALA A 6 -51.66 -44.22 -27.47
C ALA A 6 -50.50 -43.29 -27.89
N ALA A 7 -50.77 -42.15 -28.54
CA ALA A 7 -49.72 -41.28 -29.09
C ALA A 7 -49.63 -39.90 -28.41
N ALA A 8 -50.36 -39.66 -27.32
CA ALA A 8 -50.39 -38.38 -26.62
C ALA A 8 -49.59 -38.37 -25.31
N ASP A 9 -48.97 -39.49 -24.92
CA ASP A 9 -48.28 -39.66 -23.63
C ASP A 9 -46.74 -39.65 -23.76
N ASP A 10 -46.20 -39.56 -24.98
CA ASP A 10 -44.75 -39.62 -25.27
C ASP A 10 -44.18 -38.25 -25.71
N ALA A 11 -45.01 -37.21 -25.74
CA ALA A 11 -44.63 -35.87 -26.20
C ALA A 11 -44.46 -34.84 -25.05
N PHE A 12 -44.72 -35.24 -23.81
CA PHE A 12 -44.69 -34.36 -22.62
C PHE A 12 -43.54 -34.67 -21.64
N ASP A 13 -42.75 -35.72 -21.88
CA ASP A 13 -41.61 -36.10 -21.02
C ASP A 13 -40.33 -35.34 -21.41
N ASP A 14 -40.10 -35.12 -22.71
CA ASP A 14 -38.93 -34.38 -23.23
C ASP A 14 -38.85 -32.93 -22.70
N GLU A 15 -39.98 -32.20 -22.67
CA GLU A 15 -40.02 -30.82 -22.15
C GLU A 15 -39.85 -30.75 -20.63
N ALA A 16 -40.25 -31.79 -19.90
CA ALA A 16 -40.06 -31.87 -18.45
C ALA A 16 -38.61 -32.20 -18.09
N GLU A 17 -37.98 -33.10 -18.84
CA GLU A 17 -36.56 -33.45 -18.71
C GLU A 17 -35.65 -32.25 -19.06
N ASP A 18 -35.95 -31.55 -20.17
CA ASP A 18 -35.22 -30.33 -20.56
C ASP A 18 -35.33 -29.24 -19.49
N ASN A 19 -36.51 -29.01 -18.91
CA ASN A 19 -36.69 -28.05 -17.82
C ASN A 19 -35.92 -28.45 -16.55
N MET A 20 -35.84 -29.74 -16.23
CA MET A 20 -35.03 -30.23 -15.11
C MET A 20 -33.53 -30.05 -15.34
N VAL A 21 -33.05 -30.29 -16.57
CA VAL A 21 -31.65 -30.05 -16.95
C VAL A 21 -31.33 -28.57 -16.85
N VAL A 22 -32.20 -27.71 -17.39
CA VAL A 22 -32.06 -26.25 -17.32
C VAL A 22 -32.00 -25.78 -15.87
N GLN A 23 -32.91 -26.22 -14.99
CA GLN A 23 -32.89 -25.85 -13.58
C GLN A 23 -31.60 -26.28 -12.86
N LYS A 24 -31.11 -27.49 -13.15
CA LYS A 24 -29.86 -28.00 -12.56
C LYS A 24 -28.63 -27.20 -13.01
N GLU A 25 -28.57 -26.82 -14.28
CA GLU A 25 -27.50 -25.96 -14.79
C GLU A 25 -27.59 -24.53 -14.23
N TRP A 26 -28.80 -24.01 -14.01
CA TRP A 26 -29.01 -22.75 -13.29
C TRP A 26 -28.51 -22.82 -11.84
N ASP A 27 -28.92 -23.82 -11.07
CA ASP A 27 -28.50 -24.00 -9.68
C ASP A 27 -26.98 -24.14 -9.57
N ARG A 28 -26.36 -24.87 -10.51
CA ARG A 28 -24.91 -25.02 -10.60
C ARG A 28 -24.24 -23.67 -10.87
N THR A 29 -24.72 -22.96 -11.88
CA THR A 29 -24.19 -21.65 -12.28
C THR A 29 -24.31 -20.63 -11.16
N GLU A 30 -25.46 -20.59 -10.48
CA GLU A 30 -25.70 -19.72 -9.33
C GLU A 30 -24.73 -20.03 -8.19
N ASN A 31 -24.54 -21.31 -7.87
CA ASN A 31 -23.62 -21.73 -6.82
C ASN A 31 -22.16 -21.35 -7.14
N ASP A 32 -21.76 -21.51 -8.41
CA ASP A 32 -20.42 -21.18 -8.87
C ASP A 32 -20.19 -19.66 -8.86
N ILE A 33 -21.16 -18.86 -9.32
CA ILE A 33 -21.12 -17.39 -9.25
C ILE A 33 -21.03 -16.94 -7.79
N ARG A 34 -21.86 -17.50 -6.89
CA ARG A 34 -21.87 -17.14 -5.47
C ARG A 34 -20.54 -17.45 -4.77
N LYS A 35 -19.99 -18.64 -4.98
CA LYS A 35 -18.68 -19.02 -4.42
C LYS A 35 -17.55 -18.17 -4.99
N SER A 36 -17.58 -17.92 -6.30
CA SER A 36 -16.59 -17.07 -6.97
C SER A 36 -16.65 -15.65 -6.43
N GLY A 37 -17.85 -15.06 -6.33
CA GLY A 37 -18.09 -13.73 -5.79
C GLY A 37 -17.60 -13.58 -4.36
N TYR A 38 -17.87 -14.56 -3.49
CA TYR A 38 -17.37 -14.53 -2.10
C TYR A 38 -15.84 -14.55 -2.04
N ARG A 39 -15.18 -15.44 -2.80
CA ARG A 39 -13.71 -15.52 -2.84
C ARG A 39 -13.09 -14.25 -3.41
N LEU A 40 -13.68 -13.71 -4.47
CA LEU A 40 -13.21 -12.47 -5.09
C LEU A 40 -13.37 -11.28 -4.14
N GLY A 41 -14.51 -11.16 -3.46
CA GLY A 41 -14.76 -10.13 -2.47
C GLY A 41 -13.79 -10.22 -1.28
N LEU A 42 -13.52 -11.43 -0.78
CA LEU A 42 -12.53 -11.64 0.28
C LEU A 42 -11.11 -11.23 -0.17
N SER A 43 -10.72 -11.65 -1.37
CA SER A 43 -9.40 -11.29 -1.92
C SER A 43 -9.28 -9.79 -2.17
N ALA A 44 -10.33 -9.16 -2.70
CA ALA A 44 -10.36 -7.72 -2.96
C ALA A 44 -10.26 -6.91 -1.67
N GLY A 45 -10.95 -7.32 -0.61
CA GLY A 45 -10.84 -6.66 0.70
C GLY A 45 -9.45 -6.81 1.32
N GLN A 46 -8.81 -7.98 1.19
CA GLN A 46 -7.44 -8.18 1.65
C GLN A 46 -6.44 -7.31 0.88
N GLU A 47 -6.58 -7.24 -0.43
CA GLU A 47 -5.75 -6.40 -1.30
C GLU A 47 -5.94 -4.91 -0.96
N GLU A 48 -7.18 -4.46 -0.74
CA GLU A 48 -7.48 -3.07 -0.40
C GLU A 48 -6.86 -2.67 0.95
N THR A 49 -7.03 -3.47 1.99
CA THR A 49 -6.39 -3.22 3.30
C THR A 49 -4.86 -3.20 3.17
N LEU A 50 -4.29 -4.13 2.39
CA LEU A 50 -2.84 -4.17 2.15
C LEU A 50 -2.35 -2.91 1.43
N GLN A 51 -3.07 -2.47 0.40
CA GLN A 51 -2.72 -1.29 -0.37
C GLN A 51 -2.81 -0.02 0.46
N GLN A 52 -3.84 0.13 1.29
CA GLN A 52 -3.95 1.26 2.23
C GLN A 52 -2.76 1.32 3.19
N GLY A 53 -2.32 0.17 3.71
CA GLY A 53 -1.13 0.06 4.54
C GLY A 53 0.16 0.42 3.78
N PHE A 54 0.29 -0.05 2.53
CA PHE A 54 1.42 0.28 1.67
C PHE A 54 1.49 1.77 1.36
N ASP A 55 0.38 2.38 0.94
CA ASP A 55 0.31 3.80 0.57
C ASP A 55 0.69 4.70 1.76
N ALA A 56 0.20 4.38 2.96
CA ALA A 56 0.55 5.09 4.18
C ALA A 56 2.05 5.01 4.49
N GLY A 57 2.63 3.80 4.43
CA GLY A 57 4.05 3.59 4.66
C GLY A 57 4.94 4.22 3.58
N TYR A 58 4.51 4.18 2.33
CA TYR A 58 5.22 4.76 1.20
C TYR A 58 5.31 6.29 1.31
N LYS A 59 4.20 6.97 1.60
CA LYS A 59 4.18 8.43 1.81
C LYS A 59 5.19 8.84 2.88
N GLU A 60 5.22 8.13 4.00
CA GLU A 60 6.14 8.41 5.09
C GLU A 60 7.61 8.12 4.71
N ALA A 61 7.88 6.99 4.06
CA ALA A 61 9.23 6.62 3.62
C ALA A 61 9.84 7.67 2.69
N VAL A 62 9.08 8.14 1.70
CA VAL A 62 9.56 9.11 0.71
C VAL A 62 9.89 10.45 1.36
N LEU A 63 9.04 10.93 2.26
CA LEU A 63 9.27 12.20 2.96
C LEU A 63 10.59 12.17 3.76
N ILE A 64 10.84 11.09 4.50
CA ILE A 64 12.05 10.94 5.30
C ILE A 64 13.27 10.74 4.40
N ALA A 65 13.18 9.84 3.41
CA ALA A 65 14.28 9.54 2.51
C ALA A 65 14.72 10.79 1.73
N PHE A 66 13.77 11.63 1.30
CA PHE A 66 14.10 12.89 0.64
C PHE A 66 14.81 13.87 1.58
N ALA A 67 14.32 14.03 2.81
CA ALA A 67 14.96 14.93 3.78
C ALA A 67 16.41 14.50 4.08
N VAL A 68 16.62 13.20 4.27
CA VAL A 68 17.95 12.62 4.49
C VAL A 68 18.83 12.79 3.25
N GLY A 69 18.30 12.51 2.05
CA GLY A 69 19.05 12.69 0.81
C GLY A 69 19.46 14.15 0.57
N LYS A 70 18.58 15.11 0.89
CA LYS A 70 18.90 16.54 0.84
C LYS A 70 20.01 16.90 1.84
N LEU A 71 19.93 16.39 3.06
CA LEU A 71 20.96 16.59 4.08
C LEU A 71 22.31 16.00 3.65
N GLN A 72 22.32 14.78 3.10
CA GLN A 72 23.53 14.15 2.55
C GLN A 72 24.14 15.01 1.44
N GLY A 73 23.32 15.50 0.50
CA GLY A 73 23.77 16.40 -0.56
C GLY A 73 24.40 17.68 -0.02
N GLN A 74 23.80 18.29 1.01
CA GLN A 74 24.37 19.47 1.67
C GLN A 74 25.71 19.16 2.36
N ILE A 75 25.83 18.03 3.07
CA ILE A 75 27.08 17.61 3.72
C ILE A 75 28.16 17.35 2.66
N SER A 76 27.85 16.62 1.60
CA SER A 76 28.79 16.34 0.50
C SER A 76 29.27 17.61 -0.20
N ALA A 77 28.38 18.58 -0.42
CA ALA A 77 28.76 19.88 -0.98
C ALA A 77 29.74 20.64 -0.07
N ASN A 78 29.50 20.63 1.25
CA ASN A 78 30.41 21.26 2.22
C ASN A 78 31.78 20.55 2.26
N LEU A 79 31.81 19.23 2.22
CA LEU A 79 33.05 18.45 2.16
C LEU A 79 33.86 18.78 0.89
N SER A 80 33.20 18.82 -0.27
CA SER A 80 33.86 19.17 -1.54
C SER A 80 34.42 20.60 -1.52
N LEU A 81 33.71 21.55 -0.91
CA LEU A 81 34.21 22.91 -0.73
C LEU A 81 35.46 22.95 0.17
N LEU A 82 35.46 22.21 1.28
CA LEU A 82 36.62 22.11 2.18
C LEU A 82 37.83 21.49 1.47
N GLU A 83 37.63 20.47 0.64
CA GLU A 83 38.71 19.87 -0.16
C GLU A 83 39.29 20.88 -1.16
N SER A 84 38.43 21.63 -1.88
CA SER A 84 38.88 22.65 -2.82
C SER A 84 39.64 23.81 -2.16
N ALA A 85 39.33 24.11 -0.89
CA ALA A 85 40.02 25.13 -0.10
C ALA A 85 41.43 24.70 0.36
N THR A 86 41.76 23.41 0.25
CA THR A 86 43.07 22.86 0.65
C THR A 86 44.08 22.75 -0.50
N ASP A 87 43.78 23.29 -1.69
CA ASP A 87 44.66 23.23 -2.86
C ASP A 87 46.02 23.95 -2.66
N PRO A 88 47.12 23.44 -3.28
CA PRO A 88 48.51 23.76 -2.90
C PRO A 88 49.05 25.11 -3.40
N THR A 89 48.22 26.00 -3.95
CA THR A 89 48.69 27.31 -4.43
C THR A 89 48.86 28.34 -3.29
N THR A 90 48.29 28.08 -2.11
CA THR A 90 48.42 28.93 -0.92
C THR A 90 49.65 28.54 -0.09
N LYS A 91 50.84 28.92 -0.55
CA LYS A 91 52.14 28.49 0.00
C LYS A 91 52.46 28.84 1.47
N ASN A 92 51.58 29.45 2.27
CA ASN A 92 51.96 29.96 3.60
C ASN A 92 51.01 29.65 4.78
N SER A 93 50.00 28.78 4.64
CA SER A 93 49.16 28.38 5.79
C SER A 93 49.17 26.88 6.00
N SER A 94 49.80 26.46 7.11
CA SER A 94 49.66 25.12 7.69
C SER A 94 48.19 24.68 7.71
N PRO A 95 47.87 23.40 7.42
CA PRO A 95 46.51 22.90 7.53
C PRO A 95 46.01 23.14 8.96
N GLN A 96 45.06 24.07 9.10
CA GLN A 96 44.56 24.44 10.41
C GLN A 96 43.87 23.21 11.04
N PRO A 97 44.11 22.91 12.33
CA PRO A 97 43.50 21.76 13.00
C PRO A 97 41.97 21.85 13.05
N GLU A 98 41.39 23.03 12.87
CA GLU A 98 39.94 23.24 12.88
C GLU A 98 39.24 22.76 11.60
N THR A 99 39.84 22.97 10.43
CA THR A 99 39.25 22.53 9.14
C THR A 99 39.28 21.01 9.00
N SER A 100 40.35 20.37 9.48
CA SER A 100 40.48 18.91 9.51
C SER A 100 39.47 18.26 10.46
N LYS A 101 39.23 18.84 11.64
CA LYS A 101 38.20 18.37 12.59
C LYS A 101 36.78 18.53 12.03
N LEU A 102 36.49 19.66 11.38
CA LEU A 102 35.19 19.89 10.75
C LEU A 102 34.93 18.87 9.64
N ALA A 103 35.90 18.60 8.77
CA ALA A 103 35.79 17.60 7.73
C ALA A 103 35.52 16.18 8.30
N ALA A 104 36.23 15.79 9.36
CA ALA A 104 36.01 14.51 10.02
C ALA A 104 34.58 14.39 10.60
N ASN A 105 34.10 15.44 11.28
CA ASN A 105 32.73 15.46 11.83
C ASN A 105 31.66 15.38 10.74
N LEU A 106 31.87 16.04 9.59
CA LEU A 106 30.96 15.97 8.45
C LEU A 106 30.95 14.58 7.79
N MET A 107 32.12 13.92 7.69
CA MET A 107 32.19 12.53 7.21
C MET A 107 31.44 11.57 8.13
N THR A 108 31.62 11.70 9.45
CA THR A 108 30.87 10.89 10.41
C THR A 108 29.36 11.15 10.30
N LEU A 109 28.94 12.40 10.16
CA LEU A 109 27.52 12.73 9.97
C LEU A 109 26.95 12.17 8.66
N LEU A 110 27.75 12.14 7.59
CA LEU A 110 27.35 11.55 6.31
C LEU A 110 27.11 10.03 6.45
N GLU A 111 28.00 9.35 7.18
CA GLU A 111 27.87 7.94 7.51
C GLU A 111 26.61 7.67 8.36
N ASP A 112 26.38 8.48 9.41
CA ASP A 112 25.16 8.41 10.22
C ASP A 112 23.89 8.55 9.37
N CYS A 113 23.90 9.46 8.38
CA CYS A 113 22.78 9.63 7.44
C CYS A 113 22.55 8.38 6.57
N ALA A 114 23.63 7.74 6.09
CA ALA A 114 23.55 6.53 5.28
C ALA A 114 22.99 5.35 6.09
N GLN A 115 23.43 5.19 7.35
CA GLN A 115 22.90 4.19 8.26
C GLN A 115 21.44 4.43 8.59
N PHE A 116 21.05 5.69 8.83
CA PHE A 116 19.65 6.03 9.05
C PHE A 116 18.79 5.69 7.84
N HIS A 117 19.22 6.02 6.62
CA HIS A 117 18.51 5.68 5.39
C HIS A 117 18.27 4.17 5.25
N HIS A 118 19.26 3.34 5.57
CA HIS A 118 19.11 1.88 5.56
C HIS A 118 18.13 1.36 6.62
N SER A 119 17.97 2.08 7.73
CA SER A 119 17.04 1.70 8.82
C SER A 119 15.58 2.03 8.53
N ILE A 120 15.29 2.96 7.60
CA ILE A 120 13.92 3.43 7.29
C ILE A 120 12.98 2.27 6.92
N PRO A 121 13.31 1.40 5.94
CA PRO A 121 12.41 0.33 5.56
C PRO A 121 12.10 -0.65 6.70
N GLN A 122 13.11 -0.99 7.51
CA GLN A 122 12.96 -1.91 8.63
C GLN A 122 12.04 -1.33 9.72
N LYS A 123 12.19 -0.05 10.04
CA LYS A 123 11.37 0.65 11.05
C LYS A 123 9.93 0.90 10.60
N LEU A 124 9.70 1.08 9.30
CA LEU A 124 8.35 1.20 8.76
C LEU A 124 7.66 -0.15 8.64
N GLN A 125 8.39 -1.22 8.29
CA GLN A 125 7.84 -2.57 8.20
C GLN A 125 7.34 -3.08 9.57
N SER A 126 8.07 -2.83 10.65
CA SER A 126 7.65 -3.24 12.00
C SER A 126 6.37 -2.54 12.46
N GLN A 127 6.14 -1.30 12.02
CA GLN A 127 4.92 -0.55 12.29
C GLN A 127 3.74 -1.04 11.43
N GLY A 128 3.97 -1.34 10.15
CA GLY A 128 2.93 -1.84 9.23
C GLY A 128 2.37 -3.21 9.64
N GLN A 129 3.22 -4.13 10.11
CA GLN A 129 2.78 -5.46 10.57
C GLN A 129 1.86 -5.40 11.80
N GLN A 130 2.08 -4.43 12.70
CA GLN A 130 1.23 -4.25 13.88
C GLN A 130 -0.18 -3.76 13.52
N GLN A 131 -0.31 -2.96 12.46
CA GLN A 131 -1.59 -2.42 12.01
C GLN A 131 -2.41 -3.45 11.23
N ILE A 132 -1.79 -4.23 10.34
CA ILE A 132 -2.48 -5.27 9.55
C ILE A 132 -3.05 -6.39 10.44
N MET A 133 -2.35 -6.77 11.53
CA MET A 133 -2.86 -7.79 12.47
C MET A 133 -4.03 -7.30 13.33
N ALA A 134 -4.21 -6.00 13.50
CA ALA A 134 -5.31 -5.44 14.30
C ALA A 134 -6.65 -5.43 13.54
N GLU A 135 -6.62 -5.43 12.21
CA GLU A 135 -7.81 -5.36 11.36
C GLU A 135 -8.30 -6.71 10.84
N LEU A 136 -7.59 -7.82 11.06
CA LEU A 136 -8.15 -9.13 10.79
C LEU A 136 -9.25 -9.43 11.83
N PRO A 137 -10.54 -9.53 11.44
CA PRO A 137 -11.54 -10.04 12.36
C PRO A 137 -11.16 -11.48 12.73
N ALA A 138 -10.98 -11.72 14.03
CA ALA A 138 -10.70 -13.03 14.62
C ALA A 138 -11.86 -14.05 14.48
N GLY A 139 -12.67 -13.94 13.43
CA GLY A 139 -13.91 -14.68 13.26
C GLY A 139 -14.38 -14.74 11.82
N LEU A 140 -13.67 -15.48 10.97
CA LEU A 140 -14.27 -16.11 9.78
C LEU A 140 -14.24 -17.63 9.96
N ASN A 141 -14.76 -18.10 11.10
CA ASN A 141 -15.10 -19.50 11.25
C ASN A 141 -16.32 -19.79 10.38
N GLN A 142 -16.10 -20.56 9.31
CA GLN A 142 -17.07 -21.44 8.66
C GLN A 142 -18.54 -20.96 8.74
N ALA A 143 -18.93 -20.01 7.90
CA ALA A 143 -20.35 -19.86 7.59
C ALA A 143 -20.77 -21.04 6.70
N GLN A 144 -21.09 -22.15 7.37
CA GLN A 144 -22.20 -23.05 7.06
C GLN A 144 -22.44 -23.30 5.57
N LEU A 145 -21.77 -24.33 5.06
CA LEU A 145 -22.30 -25.18 4.00
C LEU A 145 -23.54 -25.94 4.53
N HIS A 146 -24.60 -25.22 4.93
CA HIS A 146 -25.91 -25.84 5.14
C HIS A 146 -26.56 -26.02 3.77
N THR A 147 -26.29 -27.19 3.20
CA THR A 147 -27.25 -27.92 2.38
C THR A 147 -28.59 -27.96 3.12
N GLY A 148 -29.51 -27.07 2.76
CA GLY A 148 -30.88 -27.07 3.25
C GLY A 148 -31.84 -27.23 2.09
N ASN A 149 -32.24 -28.47 1.81
CA ASN A 149 -33.41 -28.78 1.02
C ASN A 149 -34.61 -27.98 1.54
N GLN A 150 -35.08 -26.98 0.81
CA GLN A 150 -36.50 -26.62 0.76
C GLN A 150 -36.82 -26.11 -0.65
N THR A 151 -37.20 -27.04 -1.52
CA THR A 151 -38.15 -26.73 -2.58
C THR A 151 -39.48 -26.36 -1.91
N LYS A 152 -39.76 -25.06 -1.81
CA LYS A 152 -41.12 -24.56 -1.64
C LYS A 152 -41.46 -23.73 -2.85
N SER A 153 -42.33 -24.30 -3.69
CA SER A 153 -42.99 -23.61 -4.78
C SER A 153 -43.68 -22.35 -4.27
N LEU A 154 -43.31 -21.19 -4.78
CA LEU A 154 -44.06 -19.95 -4.85
C LEU A 154 -43.24 -19.08 -5.79
N GLY A 155 -43.69 -18.86 -7.02
CA GLY A 155 -44.57 -17.74 -7.28
C GLY A 155 -43.74 -16.64 -7.92
N SER A 156 -44.21 -16.16 -9.07
CA SER A 156 -43.67 -15.05 -9.84
C SER A 156 -43.28 -13.83 -8.99
N ASP A 157 -42.33 -13.05 -9.53
CA ASP A 157 -41.92 -11.69 -9.11
C ASP A 157 -40.99 -11.67 -7.88
N ASP A 158 -39.80 -11.07 -7.85
CA ASP A 158 -39.30 -9.86 -8.51
C ASP A 158 -37.83 -10.00 -8.91
N ARG A 159 -37.53 -9.51 -10.11
CA ARG A 159 -36.17 -9.14 -10.52
C ARG A 159 -35.71 -7.96 -9.67
N HIS A 160 -34.93 -8.21 -8.63
CA HIS A 160 -33.94 -7.24 -8.18
C HIS A 160 -32.56 -7.76 -8.59
N SER A 161 -32.23 -7.54 -9.87
CA SER A 161 -30.84 -7.28 -10.23
C SER A 161 -30.42 -6.06 -9.43
N SER A 162 -29.82 -6.26 -8.25
CA SER A 162 -28.87 -5.28 -7.77
C SER A 162 -27.72 -5.34 -8.77
N SER A 163 -27.75 -4.42 -9.74
CA SER A 163 -26.55 -4.01 -10.45
C SER A 163 -25.51 -3.78 -9.37
N PHE A 164 -24.58 -4.71 -9.26
CA PHE A 164 -23.31 -4.47 -8.60
C PHE A 164 -22.59 -3.52 -9.54
N GLU A 165 -22.94 -2.24 -9.46
CA GLU A 165 -22.19 -1.17 -10.10
C GLU A 165 -20.81 -1.26 -9.50
N HIS A 166 -19.89 -1.76 -10.33
CA HIS A 166 -18.50 -1.84 -10.01
C HIS A 166 -18.00 -0.39 -9.99
N ASP A 167 -18.00 0.23 -8.80
CA ASP A 167 -17.27 1.46 -8.55
C ASP A 167 -15.78 1.16 -8.74
N SER A 168 -15.38 1.18 -10.00
CA SER A 168 -14.02 1.03 -10.50
C SER A 168 -13.22 2.32 -10.25
N GLN A 169 -13.68 3.18 -9.33
CA GLN A 169 -13.11 4.51 -9.09
C GLN A 169 -11.92 4.51 -8.14
N ASN A 170 -11.57 3.40 -7.47
CA ASN A 170 -10.52 3.46 -6.44
C ASN A 170 -9.08 3.17 -6.92
N GLN A 171 -8.84 2.99 -8.23
CA GLN A 171 -7.46 2.89 -8.74
C GLN A 171 -6.79 4.27 -8.98
N GLN A 172 -7.51 5.38 -8.84
CA GLN A 172 -6.95 6.73 -8.97
C GLN A 172 -6.12 7.19 -7.74
N GLY A 173 -6.27 6.57 -6.56
CA GLY A 173 -5.71 7.09 -5.30
C GLY A 173 -4.17 7.11 -5.22
N ALA A 174 -3.49 6.14 -5.84
CA ALA A 174 -2.03 6.02 -5.78
C ALA A 174 -1.33 7.10 -6.63
N GLY A 175 -1.88 7.42 -7.81
CA GLY A 175 -1.32 8.41 -8.73
C GLY A 175 -1.44 9.85 -8.21
N ASP A 176 -2.57 10.18 -7.58
CA ASP A 176 -2.79 11.50 -6.98
C ASP A 176 -1.96 11.69 -5.71
N SER A 177 -1.83 10.64 -4.89
CA SER A 177 -0.95 10.63 -3.72
C SER A 177 0.52 10.87 -4.07
N LEU A 178 1.00 10.32 -5.19
CA LEU A 178 2.37 10.50 -5.65
C LEU A 178 2.63 11.91 -6.18
N ARG A 179 1.67 12.48 -6.92
CA ARG A 179 1.74 13.86 -7.39
C ARG A 179 1.73 14.85 -6.23
N GLU A 180 0.83 14.65 -5.28
CA GLU A 180 0.75 15.45 -4.04
C GLU A 180 2.07 15.45 -3.28
N VAL A 181 2.68 14.27 -3.06
CA VAL A 181 3.96 14.15 -2.36
C VAL A 181 5.09 14.83 -3.15
N THR A 182 5.14 14.64 -4.47
CA THR A 182 6.17 15.25 -5.34
C THR A 182 6.06 16.77 -5.39
N GLU A 183 4.84 17.31 -5.46
CA GLU A 183 4.56 18.75 -5.43
C GLU A 183 4.92 19.36 -4.07
N LEU A 184 4.61 18.67 -2.96
CA LEU A 184 5.02 19.06 -1.62
C LEU A 184 6.55 19.10 -1.47
N LEU A 185 7.26 18.10 -1.99
CA LEU A 185 8.72 17.99 -1.88
C LEU A 185 9.47 19.09 -2.65
N GLY A 186 8.89 19.59 -3.74
CA GLY A 186 9.46 20.70 -4.51
C GLY A 186 9.45 22.05 -3.79
N ALA A 187 8.53 22.26 -2.85
CA ALA A 187 8.32 23.54 -2.15
C ALA A 187 8.89 23.57 -0.72
N VAL A 188 9.29 22.42 -0.17
CA VAL A 188 9.56 22.26 1.27
C VAL A 188 11.05 22.39 1.60
N GLY A 189 11.40 23.38 2.43
CA GLY A 189 12.69 23.45 3.13
C GLY A 189 12.84 22.28 4.10
N LEU A 190 14.07 21.94 4.54
CA LEU A 190 14.25 20.90 5.59
C LEU A 190 13.45 21.19 6.88
N GLN A 191 13.09 22.46 7.10
CA GLN A 191 12.30 22.95 8.22
C GLN A 191 10.78 22.92 8.02
N ASP A 192 10.28 22.70 6.80
CA ASP A 192 8.85 22.71 6.47
C ASP A 192 8.30 21.31 6.17
N LEU A 193 8.99 20.27 6.67
CA LEU A 193 8.62 18.89 6.40
C LEU A 193 7.22 18.57 6.95
N PRO A 194 6.32 17.96 6.15
CA PRO A 194 5.04 17.50 6.65
C PRO A 194 5.21 16.53 7.84
N PRO A 195 4.20 16.43 8.71
CA PRO A 195 4.32 15.69 9.97
C PRO A 195 4.58 14.20 9.74
N ILE A 196 5.76 13.74 10.15
CA ILE A 196 6.15 12.33 10.20
C ILE A 196 5.37 11.64 11.33
N ARG A 197 4.70 10.52 11.03
CA ARG A 197 3.83 9.80 11.98
C ARG A 197 4.64 8.96 12.96
N ASN A 198 5.70 8.31 12.48
CA ASN A 198 6.60 7.49 13.26
C ASN A 198 7.49 8.38 14.15
N PRO A 199 7.33 8.32 15.48
CA PRO A 199 8.05 9.21 16.39
C PRO A 199 9.55 8.90 16.45
N GLU A 200 9.97 7.64 16.25
CA GLU A 200 11.38 7.28 16.25
C GLU A 200 12.11 7.85 15.04
N LEU A 201 11.51 7.69 13.85
CA LEU A 201 12.08 8.21 12.60
C LEU A 201 12.13 9.74 12.62
N ARG A 202 11.07 10.37 13.13
CA ARG A 202 11.04 11.81 13.35
C ARG A 202 12.17 12.27 14.28
N GLN A 203 12.34 11.60 15.42
CA GLN A 203 13.36 11.96 16.40
C GLN A 203 14.77 11.80 15.82
N CYS A 204 15.03 10.70 15.13
CA CYS A 204 16.34 10.45 14.51
C CYS A 204 16.68 11.51 13.44
N LEU A 205 15.71 11.87 12.58
CA LEU A 205 15.89 12.95 11.62
C LEU A 205 16.19 14.29 12.30
N LEU A 206 15.46 14.65 13.35
CA LEU A 206 15.70 15.89 14.11
C LEU A 206 17.10 15.92 14.75
N ASP A 207 17.58 14.78 15.24
CA ASP A 207 18.91 14.69 15.85
C ASP A 207 20.02 14.83 14.80
N LEU A 208 19.85 14.27 13.60
CA LEU A 208 20.76 14.50 12.46
C LEU A 208 20.79 15.97 12.05
N LEU A 209 19.63 16.63 11.96
CA LEU A 209 19.53 18.05 11.63
C LEU A 209 20.17 18.94 12.68
N ARG A 210 19.98 18.62 13.97
CA ARG A 210 20.61 19.35 15.07
C ARG A 210 22.13 19.23 15.01
N ARG A 211 22.65 18.02 14.75
CA ARG A 211 24.09 17.80 14.57
C ARG A 211 24.62 18.59 13.39
N TYR A 212 23.96 18.53 12.24
CA TYR A 212 24.34 19.32 11.06
C TYR A 212 24.42 20.82 11.36
N HIS A 213 23.38 21.39 11.96
CA HIS A 213 23.35 22.82 12.28
C HIS A 213 24.41 23.23 13.31
N SER A 214 24.78 22.34 14.23
CA SER A 214 25.86 22.59 15.19
C SER A 214 27.26 22.62 14.56
N LEU A 215 27.43 22.03 13.38
CA LEU A 215 28.70 21.95 12.67
C LEU A 215 28.93 23.13 11.70
N LEU A 216 27.87 23.82 11.26
CA LEU A 216 28.05 24.99 10.40
C LEU A 216 28.52 26.20 11.23
N PRO A 217 29.56 26.92 10.77
CA PRO A 217 29.92 28.20 11.36
C PRO A 217 28.77 29.20 11.16
N ARG A 218 28.43 29.95 12.21
CA ARG A 218 27.42 31.03 12.21
C ARG A 218 27.94 32.31 11.57
#